data_AF-A0A849ZYD4-F1
#
_entry.id   AF-A0A849ZYD4-F1
#
_cell.length_a   1.000
_cell.length_b   1.000
_cell.length_c   1.000
_cell.angle_alpha   90.00
_cell.angle_beta   90.00
_cell.angle_gamma   90.00
#
_symmetry.space_group_name_H-M   'P 1'
#
loop_
_entity.id
_entity.type
_entity.pdbx_description
1 polymer ?
#
loop_
_entity_poly.entity_id
_entity_poly.type
_entity_poly.pdbx_seq_one_letter_code
_entity_poly.pdbx_strand_id
1 'polypeptide(L)'
;MSTYQLAQTIPLITEPLVRAGFYPSSDLALKHIVLDYIDRRITWAQTQVRRLEKKHGQSFTLYSQSLAGQATLADEDEWMEWESLLDMLESWRQVKAEVQRSDVR
;
A
#
# COMPACT_ATOMS: atom_id res chain seq x y z
N MET A 1 2.91 -24.52 -0.08
CA MET A 1 4.33 -24.13 0.14
C MET A 1 4.62 -24.36 1.61
N SER A 2 5.62 -25.17 1.96
CA SER A 2 5.91 -25.48 3.37
C SER A 2 6.55 -24.25 4.03
N THR A 3 6.20 -23.95 5.29
CA THR A 3 6.86 -22.90 6.10
C THR A 3 8.38 -23.06 6.10
N TYR A 4 8.86 -24.29 5.97
CA TYR A 4 10.27 -24.64 5.86
C TYR A 4 10.95 -24.10 4.59
N GLN A 5 10.25 -24.09 3.45
CA GLN A 5 10.80 -23.57 2.18
C GLN A 5 10.92 -22.03 2.21
N LEU A 6 9.95 -21.37 2.86
CA LEU A 6 9.98 -19.91 3.04
C LEU A 6 11.16 -19.50 3.94
N ALA A 7 11.35 -20.19 5.06
CA ALA A 7 12.46 -19.94 5.99
C ALA A 7 13.84 -20.10 5.34
N GLN A 8 13.97 -20.99 4.34
CA GLN A 8 15.21 -21.14 3.57
C GLN A 8 15.38 -20.06 2.50
N THR A 9 14.28 -19.60 1.90
CA THR A 9 14.33 -18.65 0.79
C THR A 9 14.68 -17.24 1.25
N ILE A 10 14.19 -16.81 2.43
CA ILE A 10 14.43 -15.46 2.94
C ILE A 10 15.94 -15.13 3.02
N PRO A 11 16.79 -15.92 3.71
CA PRO A 11 18.22 -15.65 3.76
C PRO A 11 18.88 -15.64 2.38
N LEU A 12 18.44 -16.47 1.43
CA LEU A 12 19.04 -16.51 0.08
C LEU A 12 18.91 -15.17 -0.64
N ILE A 13 17.83 -14.42 -0.39
CA ILE A 13 17.58 -13.12 -1.02
C ILE A 13 18.02 -11.93 -0.17
N THR A 14 18.11 -12.06 1.15
CA THR A 14 18.51 -10.96 2.05
C THR A 14 20.00 -10.95 2.40
N GLU A 15 20.65 -12.11 2.50
CA GLU A 15 22.06 -12.21 2.91
C GLU A 15 23.03 -11.45 1.99
N PRO A 16 22.85 -11.38 0.65
CA PRO A 16 23.69 -10.54 -0.20
C PRO A 16 23.71 -9.07 0.24
N LEU A 17 22.58 -8.56 0.77
CA LEU A 17 22.46 -7.18 1.24
C LEU A 17 23.23 -6.97 2.56
N VAL A 18 23.26 -7.99 3.41
CA VAL A 18 24.04 -8.00 4.66
C VAL A 18 25.53 -8.07 4.36
N ARG A 19 25.96 -9.00 3.51
CA ARG A 19 27.38 -9.15 3.12
C ARG A 19 27.93 -7.90 2.44
N ALA A 20 27.10 -7.17 1.69
CA ALA A 20 27.46 -5.90 1.07
C ALA A 20 27.49 -4.71 2.05
N GLY A 21 27.06 -4.90 3.30
CA GLY A 21 27.05 -3.87 4.35
C GLY A 21 25.87 -2.91 4.29
N PHE A 22 24.84 -3.17 3.47
CA PHE A 22 23.63 -2.33 3.41
C PHE A 22 22.72 -2.53 4.62
N TYR A 23 22.75 -3.72 5.21
CA TYR A 23 21.91 -4.09 6.35
C TYR A 23 22.72 -4.86 7.40
N PRO A 24 22.38 -4.69 8.69
CA PRO A 24 23.03 -5.41 9.78
C PRO A 24 22.56 -6.87 9.92
N SER A 25 21.34 -7.19 9.49
CA SER A 25 20.76 -8.53 9.56
C SER A 25 19.78 -8.80 8.41
N SER A 26 19.58 -10.07 8.09
CA SER A 26 18.59 -10.52 7.09
C SER A 26 17.15 -10.14 7.49
N ASP A 27 16.88 -10.17 8.79
CA ASP A 27 15.60 -9.81 9.40
C ASP A 27 15.27 -8.33 9.21
N LEU A 28 16.23 -7.43 9.48
CA LEU A 28 16.07 -6.00 9.21
C LEU A 28 15.99 -5.69 7.72
N ALA A 29 16.76 -6.40 6.88
CA ALA A 29 16.65 -6.28 5.43
C ALA A 29 15.23 -6.62 4.96
N LEU A 30 14.68 -7.75 5.39
CA LEU A 30 13.31 -8.15 5.03
C LEU A 30 12.28 -7.12 5.50
N LYS A 31 12.35 -6.69 6.77
CA LYS A 31 11.41 -5.68 7.32
C LYS A 31 11.44 -4.39 6.50
N HIS A 32 12.62 -3.88 6.17
CA HIS A 32 12.73 -2.64 5.39
C HIS A 32 12.26 -2.81 3.95
N ILE A 33 12.53 -3.95 3.30
CA ILE A 33 12.01 -4.26 1.95
C ILE A 33 10.49 -4.30 1.95
N VAL A 34 9.87 -4.96 2.93
CA VAL A 34 8.41 -5.01 3.07
C VAL A 34 7.84 -3.61 3.30
N LEU A 35 8.46 -2.81 4.17
CA LEU A 35 8.05 -1.42 4.41
C LEU A 35 8.16 -0.54 3.16
N ASP A 36 9.25 -0.68 2.39
CA ASP A 36 9.42 0.05 1.12
C ASP A 36 8.34 -0.35 0.11
N TYR A 37 8.02 -1.63 0.01
CA TYR A 37 6.91 -2.09 -0.84
C TYR A 37 5.58 -1.45 -0.41
N ILE A 38 5.26 -1.50 0.89
CA ILE A 38 4.04 -0.88 1.44
C ILE A 38 4.00 0.62 1.12
N ASP A 39 5.11 1.33 1.28
CA ASP A 39 5.18 2.76 0.99
C ASP A 39 4.98 3.09 -0.49
N ARG A 40 5.46 2.25 -1.40
CA ARG A 40 5.16 2.37 -2.83
C ARG A 40 3.67 2.16 -3.11
N ARG A 41 3.01 1.22 -2.44
CA ARG A 41 1.56 0.98 -2.58
C ARG A 41 0.72 2.14 -2.06
N ILE A 42 1.09 2.70 -0.90
CA ILE A 42 0.49 3.92 -0.34
C ILE A 42 0.64 5.09 -1.32
N THR A 43 1.85 5.31 -1.83
CA THR A 43 2.15 6.41 -2.75
C THR A 43 1.36 6.29 -4.06
N TRP A 44 1.22 5.07 -4.58
CA TRP A 44 0.40 4.78 -5.75
C TRP A 44 -1.07 5.12 -5.51
N ALA A 45 -1.66 4.62 -4.42
CA ALA A 45 -3.06 4.87 -4.07
C ALA A 45 -3.35 6.37 -3.90
N GLN A 46 -2.48 7.09 -3.17
CA GLN A 46 -2.58 8.53 -3.02
C GLN A 46 -2.50 9.28 -4.35
N THR A 47 -1.69 8.79 -5.29
CA THR A 47 -1.57 9.40 -6.62
C THR A 47 -2.84 9.18 -7.45
N GLN A 48 -3.47 8.02 -7.36
CA GLN A 48 -4.76 7.77 -8.02
C GLN A 48 -5.89 8.59 -7.40
N VAL A 49 -5.95 8.69 -6.08
CA VAL A 49 -6.91 9.58 -5.39
C VAL A 49 -6.75 11.03 -5.85
N ARG A 50 -5.52 11.55 -5.86
CA ARG A 50 -5.25 12.93 -6.35
C ARG A 50 -5.61 13.12 -7.83
N ARG A 51 -5.46 12.08 -8.66
CA ARG A 51 -5.87 12.11 -10.08
C ARG A 51 -7.38 12.32 -10.18
N LEU A 52 -8.17 11.60 -9.38
CA LEU A 52 -9.63 11.71 -9.36
C LEU A 52 -10.08 13.06 -8.77
N GLU A 53 -9.46 13.52 -7.67
CA GLU A 53 -9.68 14.86 -7.11
C GLU A 53 -9.46 15.95 -8.16
N LYS A 54 -8.35 15.86 -8.90
CA LYS A 54 -8.03 16.81 -9.97
C LYS A 54 -9.00 16.73 -11.14
N LYS A 55 -9.45 15.52 -11.51
CA LYS A 55 -10.40 15.32 -12.62
C LYS A 55 -11.74 15.99 -12.33
N HIS A 56 -12.23 15.87 -11.09
CA HIS A 56 -13.52 16.42 -10.67
C HIS A 56 -13.44 17.82 -10.07
N GLY A 57 -12.25 18.31 -9.73
CA GLY A 57 -12.04 19.62 -9.12
C GLY A 57 -12.57 19.71 -7.68
N GLN A 58 -12.79 18.58 -7.01
CA GLN A 58 -13.40 18.49 -5.69
C GLN A 58 -12.92 17.24 -4.94
N SER A 59 -13.18 17.16 -3.63
CA SER A 59 -12.86 15.98 -2.83
C SER A 59 -13.87 14.85 -3.09
N PHE A 60 -13.51 13.61 -2.71
CA PHE A 60 -14.41 12.46 -2.79
C PHE A 60 -15.76 12.72 -2.10
N THR A 61 -15.74 13.35 -0.92
CA THR A 61 -16.96 13.66 -0.17
C THR A 61 -17.88 14.61 -0.92
N LEU A 62 -17.33 15.66 -1.53
CA LEU A 62 -18.11 16.61 -2.33
C LEU A 62 -18.61 15.97 -3.63
N TYR A 63 -17.78 15.15 -4.28
CA TYR A 63 -18.19 14.38 -5.44
C TYR A 63 -19.36 13.44 -5.12
N SER A 64 -19.25 12.66 -4.03
CA SER A 64 -20.31 11.76 -3.56
C SER A 64 -21.63 12.47 -3.32
N GLN A 65 -21.59 13.66 -2.71
CA GLN A 65 -22.78 14.49 -2.50
C GLN A 65 -23.38 14.98 -3.82
N SER A 66 -22.54 15.37 -4.78
CA SER A 66 -22.99 15.85 -6.09
C SER A 66 -23.69 14.78 -6.93
N LEU A 67 -23.39 13.50 -6.71
CA LEU A 67 -23.99 12.38 -7.43
C LEU A 67 -25.35 11.94 -6.88
N ALA A 68 -25.71 12.35 -5.66
CA ALA A 68 -26.90 11.86 -4.97
C ALA A 68 -28.19 12.14 -5.78
N GLY A 69 -28.86 11.07 -6.22
CA GLY A 69 -30.13 11.14 -6.95
C GLY A 69 -30.02 11.51 -8.43
N GLN A 70 -28.80 11.65 -8.97
CA GLN A 70 -28.57 12.01 -10.38
C GLN A 70 -27.36 11.33 -11.03
N ALA A 71 -26.75 10.35 -10.36
CA ALA A 71 -25.59 9.62 -10.87
C ALA A 71 -25.91 8.87 -12.17
N THR A 72 -24.99 8.93 -13.13
CA THR A 72 -24.98 8.00 -14.26
C THR A 72 -24.23 6.72 -13.88
N LEU A 73 -24.39 5.64 -14.66
CA LEU A 73 -23.60 4.41 -14.44
C LEU A 73 -22.09 4.68 -14.48
N ALA A 74 -21.63 5.59 -15.34
CA ALA A 74 -20.23 5.96 -15.42
C ALA A 74 -19.75 6.71 -14.15
N ASP A 75 -20.64 7.51 -13.53
CA ASP A 75 -20.35 8.15 -12.26
C ASP A 75 -20.27 7.13 -11.13
N GLU A 76 -21.16 6.13 -11.12
CA GLU A 76 -21.13 5.04 -10.13
C GLU A 76 -19.86 4.21 -10.24
N ASP A 77 -19.44 3.82 -11.45
CA ASP A 77 -18.19 3.07 -11.68
C ASP A 77 -16.97 3.84 -11.15
N GLU A 78 -16.90 5.14 -11.45
CA GLU A 78 -15.78 5.98 -11.02
C GLU A 78 -15.81 6.27 -9.53
N TRP A 79 -17.01 6.44 -8.96
CA TRP A 79 -17.20 6.57 -7.53
C TRP A 79 -16.71 5.31 -6.79
N MET A 80 -17.04 4.11 -7.29
CA MET A 80 -16.58 2.84 -6.74
C MET A 80 -15.05 2.68 -6.86
N GLU A 81 -14.45 3.09 -7.98
CA GLU A 81 -12.98 3.12 -8.13
C GLU A 81 -12.36 3.99 -7.03
N TRP A 82 -12.91 5.20 -6.82
CA TRP A 82 -12.39 6.14 -5.86
C TRP A 82 -12.54 5.65 -4.41
N GLU A 83 -13.73 5.16 -4.05
CA GLU A 83 -13.98 4.59 -2.72
C GLU A 83 -12.99 3.44 -2.43
N SER A 84 -12.84 2.51 -3.37
CA SER A 84 -11.91 1.38 -3.24
C SER A 84 -10.46 1.82 -3.04
N LEU A 85 -10.03 2.89 -3.72
CA LEU A 85 -8.69 3.46 -3.54
C LEU A 85 -8.48 4.03 -2.14
N LEU A 86 -9.50 4.65 -1.54
CA LEU A 86 -9.45 5.20 -0.19
C LEU A 86 -9.39 4.08 0.86
N ASP A 87 -10.23 3.07 0.72
CA ASP A 87 -10.24 1.89 1.61
C ASP A 87 -8.92 1.13 1.55
N MET A 88 -8.39 0.95 0.34
CA MET A 88 -7.09 0.31 0.16
C MET A 88 -5.96 1.16 0.77
N LEU A 89 -6.01 2.49 0.64
CA LEU A 89 -5.05 3.40 1.26
C LEU A 89 -5.07 3.28 2.80
N GLU A 90 -6.25 3.20 3.41
CA GLU A 90 -6.38 2.98 4.85
C GLU A 90 -5.82 1.60 5.24
N SER A 91 -6.18 0.55 4.51
CA SER A 91 -5.69 -0.81 4.75
C SER A 91 -4.16 -0.88 4.72
N TRP A 92 -3.52 -0.26 3.72
CA TRP A 92 -2.06 -0.21 3.66
C TRP A 92 -1.42 0.55 4.82
N ARG A 93 -2.06 1.62 5.31
CA ARG A 93 -1.58 2.37 6.48
C ARG A 93 -1.65 1.53 7.76
N GLN A 94 -2.71 0.74 7.92
CA GLN A 94 -2.85 -0.19 9.04
C GLN A 94 -1.77 -1.28 8.98
N VAL A 95 -1.60 -1.94 7.84
CA VAL A 95 -0.53 -2.94 7.61
C VAL A 95 0.86 -2.35 7.86
N LYS A 96 1.12 -1.12 7.39
CA LYS A 96 2.39 -0.43 7.67
C LYS A 96 2.65 -0.33 9.17
N ALA A 97 1.64 0.08 9.94
CA ALA A 97 1.75 0.23 11.38
C ALA A 97 1.98 -1.12 12.09
N GLU A 98 1.35 -2.20 11.64
CA GLU A 98 1.61 -3.56 12.14
C GLU A 98 3.05 -4.01 11.88
N VAL A 99 3.54 -3.87 10.64
CA VAL A 99 4.91 -4.24 10.29
C VAL A 99 5.91 -3.39 11.06
N GLN A 100 5.66 -2.09 11.25
CA GLN A 100 6.54 -1.23 12.06
C GLN A 100 6.66 -1.72 13.51
N ARG A 101 5.54 -2.17 14.11
CA ARG A 101 5.50 -2.69 15.49
C ARG A 101 6.07 -4.10 15.66
N SER A 102 6.33 -4.83 14.58
CA SER A 102 6.96 -6.16 14.66
C SER A 102 8.33 -6.09 15.35
N ASP A 103 8.58 -6.97 16.32
CA ASP A 103 9.87 -7.08 17.03
C ASP A 103 10.83 -7.96 16.23
N VAL A 104 11.33 -7.39 15.14
CA VAL A 104 12.33 -7.99 14.24
C VAL A 104 13.64 -7.24 14.49
N ARG A 105 14.70 -7.95 14.89
CA ARG A 105 15.98 -7.39 15.33
C ARG A 105 17.13 -7.83 14.45
#